data_AF-A0A523P5V0-F1
#
_entry.id   AF-A0A523P5V0-F1
#
_cell.length_a   1.000
_cell.length_b   1.000
_cell.length_c   1.000
_cell.angle_alpha   90.00
_cell.angle_beta   90.00
_cell.angle_gamma   90.00
#
_symmetry.space_group_name_H-M   'P 1'
#
loop_
_entity.id
_entity.type
_entity.pdbx_description
1 polymer ?
#
loop_
_entity_poly.entity_id
_entity_poly.type
_entity_poly.pdbx_seq_one_letter_code
_entity_poly.pdbx_strand_id
1 'polypeptide(L)' 'MAGSEIRVDLLDLNHALEELSGVNAIQASVVELRYFGGLEVAEVASVLEVSKRTVERQWHAARAWLGHRLRGDC' A
#
# COMPACT_ATOMS: atom_id res chain seq x y z
N MET A 1 1.56 27.57 -13.71
CA MET A 1 1.37 26.99 -12.37
C MET A 1 1.85 25.55 -12.45
N ALA A 2 3.00 25.24 -11.85
CA ALA A 2 3.56 23.90 -11.87
C ALA A 2 2.66 23.01 -11.01
N GLY A 3 1.97 22.06 -11.64
CA GLY A 3 1.37 20.96 -10.90
C GLY A 3 2.51 20.29 -10.15
N SER A 4 2.37 20.17 -8.83
CA SER A 4 3.24 19.30 -8.05
C SER A 4 3.02 17.89 -8.59
N GLU A 5 3.84 17.47 -9.56
CA GLU A 5 4.07 16.07 -9.85
C GLU A 5 4.60 15.50 -8.54
N ILE A 6 3.72 14.85 -7.77
CA ILE A 6 4.17 13.96 -6.71
C ILE A 6 4.88 12.83 -7.45
N ARG A 7 6.16 13.04 -7.76
CA ARG A 7 7.09 12.00 -8.16
C ARG A 7 7.36 11.23 -6.88
N VAL A 8 6.41 10.38 -6.49
CA VAL A 8 6.74 9.31 -5.56
C VAL A 8 7.77 8.49 -6.30
N ASP A 9 9.03 8.61 -5.90
CA ASP A 9 10.07 7.76 -6.44
C ASP A 9 9.68 6.32 -6.11
N LEU A 10 9.82 5.42 -7.10
CA LEU A 10 9.61 4.00 -6.86
C LEU A 10 10.49 3.49 -5.72
N LEU A 11 11.67 4.08 -5.53
CA LEU A 11 12.52 3.84 -4.37
C LEU A 11 11.83 4.26 -3.07
N ASP A 12 11.32 5.48 -2.97
CA ASP A 12 10.65 5.96 -1.76
C ASP A 12 9.42 5.12 -1.41
N LEU A 13 8.65 4.69 -2.42
CA LEU A 13 7.54 3.77 -2.22
C LEU A 13 8.01 2.39 -1.73
N ASN A 14 9.09 1.85 -2.30
CA ASN A 14 9.67 0.58 -1.86
C ASN A 14 10.10 0.65 -0.39
N HIS A 15 10.84 1.70 -0.02
CA HIS A 15 11.26 1.92 1.37
C HIS A 15 10.07 2.08 2.32
N ALA A 16 9.04 2.84 1.92
CA ALA A 16 7.83 2.98 2.71
C ALA A 16 7.08 1.65 2.86
N LEU A 17 7.10 0.78 1.84
CA LEU A 17 6.51 -0.55 1.93
C LEU A 17 7.30 -1.50 2.84
N GLU A 18 8.62 -1.45 2.80
CA GLU A 18 9.48 -2.19 3.73
C GLU A 18 9.16 -1.78 5.18
N GLU A 19 9.06 -0.49 5.47
CA GLU A 19 8.65 0.01 6.78
C GLU A 19 7.23 -0.43 7.16
N LEU A 20 6.28 -0.33 6.21
CA LEU A 20 4.90 -0.78 6.43
C LEU A 20 4.85 -2.28 6.73
N SER A 21 5.72 -3.10 6.12
CA SER A 21 5.78 -4.53 6.38
C SER A 21 6.16 -4.84 7.83
N GLY A 22 7.04 -4.02 8.42
CA GLY A 22 7.42 -4.09 9.83
C GLY A 22 6.29 -3.69 10.79
N VAL A 23 5.39 -2.79 10.38
CA VAL A 23 4.22 -2.39 11.16
C VAL A 23 3.06 -3.38 11.00
N ASN A 24 2.76 -3.74 9.75
CA ASN A 24 1.68 -4.63 9.38
C ASN A 24 1.95 -5.32 8.04
N ALA A 25 2.43 -6.56 8.11
CA ALA A 25 2.73 -7.38 6.94
C ALA A 25 1.51 -7.55 5.99
N ILE A 26 0.28 -7.67 6.51
CA ILE A 26 -0.91 -7.84 5.66
C ILE A 26 -1.15 -6.57 4.83
N GLN A 27 -0.97 -5.39 5.40
CA GLN A 27 -1.13 -4.12 4.68
C GLN A 27 -0.09 -3.98 3.55
N ALA A 28 1.17 -4.32 3.84
CA ALA A 28 2.23 -4.33 2.84
C ALA A 28 1.91 -5.32 1.70
N SER A 29 1.57 -6.58 2.01
CA SER A 29 1.22 -7.58 0.99
C SER A 29 0.00 -7.18 0.15
N VAL A 30 -1.02 -6.57 0.76
CA VAL A 30 -2.18 -6.06 0.01
C VAL A 30 -1.75 -4.97 -0.98
N VAL A 31 -0.82 -4.09 -0.61
CA VAL A 31 -0.31 -3.07 -1.53
C VAL A 31 0.55 -3.70 -2.61
N GLU A 32 1.46 -4.59 -2.27
CA GLU A 32 2.34 -5.25 -3.23
C GLU A 32 1.55 -6.02 -4.29
N LEU A 33 0.61 -6.87 -3.86
CA LEU A 33 -0.19 -7.68 -4.78
C LEU A 33 -1.05 -6.82 -5.71
N ARG A 34 -1.58 -5.69 -5.22
CA ARG A 34 -2.40 -4.80 -6.04
C ARG A 34 -1.59 -3.89 -6.96
N TYR A 35 -0.48 -3.33 -6.47
CA TYR A 35 0.29 -2.32 -7.18
C TYR A 35 1.37 -2.94 -8.07
N PHE A 36 2.12 -3.91 -7.54
CA PHE A 36 3.16 -4.62 -8.29
C PHE A 36 2.62 -5.88 -8.97
N GLY A 37 1.73 -6.61 -8.30
CA GLY A 37 1.11 -7.80 -8.88
C GLY A 37 -0.03 -7.51 -9.86
N GLY A 38 -0.67 -6.34 -9.77
CA GLY A 38 -1.83 -5.99 -10.59
C GLY A 38 -3.11 -6.76 -10.24
N LEU A 39 -3.16 -7.41 -9.08
CA LEU A 39 -4.31 -8.24 -8.66
C LEU A 39 -5.50 -7.37 -8.22
N GLU A 40 -6.71 -7.87 -8.47
CA GLU A 40 -7.94 -7.30 -7.94
C GLU A 40 -8.20 -7.65 -6.46
N VAL A 41 -9.15 -6.96 -5.81
CA VAL A 41 -9.49 -7.20 -4.39
C VAL A 41 -9.82 -8.67 -4.14
N ALA A 42 -10.56 -9.27 -5.06
CA ALA A 42 -11.01 -10.65 -4.96
C ALA A 42 -9.84 -11.64 -5.03
N GLU A 43 -8.88 -11.39 -5.92
CA GLU A 43 -7.70 -12.24 -6.09
C GLU A 43 -6.76 -12.11 -4.88
N VAL A 44 -6.54 -10.88 -4.40
CA VAL A 44 -5.76 -10.65 -3.17
C VAL A 44 -6.43 -11.32 -1.96
N ALA A 45 -7.75 -11.27 -1.87
CA ALA A 45 -8.50 -11.94 -0.81
C ALA A 45 -8.30 -13.46 -0.86
N SER A 46 -8.29 -14.05 -2.05
CA SER A 46 -7.99 -15.47 -2.26
C SER A 46 -6.53 -15.81 -1.92
N VAL A 47 -5.57 -14.99 -2.32
CA VAL A 47 -4.13 -15.21 -2.06
C VAL A 47 -3.79 -15.12 -0.57
N LEU A 48 -4.36 -14.13 0.12
CA LEU A 48 -4.12 -13.90 1.54
C LEU A 48 -5.07 -14.69 2.46
N GLU A 49 -5.97 -15.50 1.88
CA GLU A 49 -7.00 -16.27 2.59
C GLU A 49 -7.85 -15.42 3.57
N VAL A 50 -8.15 -14.18 3.18
CA VAL A 50 -8.98 -13.26 3.97
C VAL A 50 -10.24 -12.85 3.21
N SER A 51 -11.20 -12.26 3.91
CA SER A 51 -12.39 -11.70 3.26
C SER A 51 -12.05 -10.46 2.42
N LYS A 52 -12.79 -10.25 1.31
CA LYS A 52 -12.68 -9.02 0.48
C LYS A 52 -12.80 -7.74 1.32
N ARG A 53 -13.72 -7.74 2.30
CA ARG A 53 -13.89 -6.64 3.26
C ARG A 53 -12.62 -6.36 4.08
N THR A 54 -11.89 -7.40 4.46
CA THR A 54 -10.59 -7.23 5.13
C THR A 54 -9.56 -6.65 4.18
N VAL A 55 -9.46 -7.13 2.93
CA VAL A 55 -8.55 -6.55 1.94
C VAL A 55 -8.83 -5.07 1.72
N GLU A 56 -10.09 -4.68 1.52
CA GLU A 56 -10.48 -3.27 1.36
C GLU A 56 -10.08 -2.43 2.58
N ARG A 57 -10.37 -2.92 3.79
CA ARG A 57 -9.97 -2.25 5.03
C ARG A 57 -8.47 -2.05 5.12
N GLN A 58 -7.69 -3.10 4.84
CA GLN A 58 -6.23 -3.03 4.89
C GLN A 58 -5.67 -2.14 3.79
N TRP A 59 -6.25 -2.16 2.60
CA TRP A 59 -5.90 -1.28 1.50
C TRP A 59 -6.11 0.20 1.85
N HIS A 60 -7.25 0.55 2.44
CA HIS A 60 -7.51 1.91 2.89
C HIS A 60 -6.53 2.35 3.99
N ALA A 61 -6.26 1.48 4.96
CA ALA A 61 -5.29 1.76 6.02
C ALA A 61 -3.87 1.93 5.47
N ALA A 62 -3.43 1.05 4.58
CA ALA A 62 -2.12 1.10 3.94
C ALA A 62 -1.94 2.40 3.14
N ARG A 63 -2.95 2.81 2.35
CA ARG A 63 -2.89 4.09 1.61
C ARG A 63 -2.82 5.30 2.52
N ALA A 64 -3.55 5.28 3.65
CA ALA A 64 -3.49 6.37 4.62
C ALA A 64 -2.10 6.46 5.26
N TRP A 65 -1.54 5.31 5.67
CA TRP A 65 -0.20 5.22 6.24
C TRP A 65 0.87 5.66 5.25
N LEU A 66 0.86 5.13 4.02
CA LEU A 66 1.81 5.52 2.96
C LEU A 66 1.70 7.01 2.64
N GLY A 67 0.47 7.55 2.58
CA GLY A 67 0.26 8.97 2.35
C GLY A 67 0.83 9.85 3.45
N HIS A 68 0.78 9.42 4.71
CA HIS A 68 1.41 10.13 5.84
C HIS A 68 2.93 10.01 5.76
N ARG A 69 3.45 8.80 5.58
CA ARG A 69 4.89 8.52 5.49
C ARG A 69 5.58 9.26 4.34
N LEU A 70 4.95 9.33 3.17
CA LEU A 70 5.48 9.96 1.96
C LEU A 70 5.33 11.49 1.97
N ARG A 71 4.37 12.05 2.73
CA ARG A 71 4.29 13.49 2.95
C ARG A 71 5.37 14.02 3.88
N GLY A 72 6.07 13.14 4.61
CA GLY A 72 7.04 13.54 5.62
C GLY A 72 6.37 14.16 6.86
N ASP A 73 5.06 13.98 7.01
CA ASP A 73 4.33 14.36 8.21
C ASP A 73 4.78 13.36 9.30
N CYS A 74 5.74 13.76 10.14
CA CYS A 74 6.12 13.03 11.36
C CYS A 74 5.51 13.70 12.60
#